data_AF-A0A5Q0N1Z3-F1
#
_entry.id   AF-A0A5Q0N1Z3-F1
#
_cell.length_a   1.000
_cell.length_b   1.000
_cell.length_c   1.000
_cell.angle_alpha   90.00
_cell.angle_beta   90.00
_cell.angle_gamma   90.00
#
_symmetry.space_group_name_H-M   'P 1'
#
loop_
_entity.id
_entity.type
_entity.pdbx_description
1 polymer ?
#
loop_
_entity_poly.entity_id
_entity_poly.type
_entity_poly.pdbx_seq_one_letter_code
_entity_poly.pdbx_strand_id
1 'polypeptide(L)'
;MKIQINKINGNINTFIRKSYTGGHVDVYKLYSNKITYLYDFISLYPTVMSNYKVPVKLINHFIGNPIKTNTGIDYLHSDTISSFIKCDIFVDPTLNRPVYQTHINLNSQLKTLCATGLFKNQHVFLPEMLEYSRLTNNKIRIIEESITEGYRFESKVIFNEYINSLFEIKKSVNKTDPMYLISKILMNSLYGRFGLKPDLSQFNLISNKEIDNFILNKGLPIYDIFNVEDTSKSFVINKKLVDTLDINVAIAAAITSYARVIMAPILLDEDIPVLYTDTDSFVTEVDLSTTKYKDLLHNNLGGLKLENIFTEFVSIAPKVYGGILTDESKIVKIKGFKDKVEFDSLKDLLLNKQSLNLTQSKWYKSFNKGKSFPLKHTLNVVGLHIYFNRCSSFLIHNLNVKFLLIINGVRVYKLLLNLYKFL
;
A
#
# COMPACT_ATOMS: atom_id res chain seq x y z
N MET A 1 -31.92 11.42 5.92
CA MET A 1 -31.99 11.11 4.47
C MET A 1 -30.99 9.98 4.20
N LYS A 2 -31.40 8.84 3.64
CA LYS A 2 -30.45 7.75 3.32
C LYS A 2 -29.55 8.21 2.16
N ILE A 3 -28.24 8.17 2.35
CA ILE A 3 -27.29 8.54 1.29
C ILE A 3 -27.22 7.39 0.29
N GLN A 4 -27.56 7.65 -0.98
CA GLN A 4 -27.44 6.67 -2.05
C GLN A 4 -26.02 6.72 -2.63
N ILE A 5 -25.31 5.60 -2.59
CA ILE A 5 -23.97 5.45 -3.15
C ILE A 5 -24.09 4.85 -4.55
N ASN A 6 -23.49 5.49 -5.55
CA ASN A 6 -23.44 4.94 -6.90
C ASN A 6 -22.56 3.68 -6.96
N LYS A 7 -23.04 2.65 -7.66
CA LYS A 7 -22.24 1.49 -8.03
C LYS A 7 -21.28 1.89 -9.17
N ILE A 8 -20.02 1.48 -9.09
CA ILE A 8 -18.99 1.82 -10.08
C ILE A 8 -18.42 0.55 -10.70
N ASN A 9 -18.80 0.30 -11.96
CA ASN A 9 -18.45 -0.90 -12.74
C ASN A 9 -17.80 -0.52 -14.08
N GLY A 10 -17.35 -1.52 -14.85
CA GLY A 10 -16.85 -1.36 -16.21
C GLY A 10 -15.61 -0.45 -16.35
N ASN A 11 -15.63 0.42 -17.35
CA ASN A 11 -14.51 1.31 -17.69
C ASN A 11 -14.17 2.28 -16.55
N ILE A 12 -15.18 2.80 -15.84
CA ILE A 12 -14.99 3.72 -14.71
C ILE A 12 -14.23 3.02 -13.58
N ASN A 13 -14.63 1.80 -13.22
CA ASN A 13 -13.93 0.99 -12.24
C ASN A 13 -12.48 0.71 -12.67
N THR A 14 -12.25 0.39 -13.94
CA THR A 14 -10.90 0.13 -14.47
C THR A 14 -10.02 1.38 -14.43
N PHE A 15 -10.58 2.54 -14.78
CA PHE A 15 -9.88 3.83 -14.72
C PHE A 15 -9.46 4.15 -13.28
N ILE A 16 -10.40 4.11 -12.34
CA ILE A 16 -10.15 4.47 -10.93
C ILE A 16 -9.20 3.46 -10.26
N ARG A 17 -9.24 2.18 -10.65
CA ARG A 17 -8.29 1.19 -10.11
C ARG A 17 -6.84 1.49 -10.42
N LYS A 18 -6.54 2.23 -11.48
CA LYS A 18 -5.17 2.63 -11.80
C LYS A 18 -4.60 3.64 -10.80
N SER A 19 -5.45 4.44 -10.14
CA SER A 19 -5.06 5.31 -9.04
C SER A 19 -5.17 4.64 -7.67
N TYR A 20 -5.83 3.46 -7.58
CA TYR A 20 -6.02 2.75 -6.33
C TYR A 20 -4.73 2.02 -5.93
N THR A 21 -4.01 2.59 -4.96
CA THR A 21 -2.82 2.00 -4.34
C THR A 21 -3.05 1.81 -2.84
N GLY A 22 -2.27 0.94 -2.20
CA GLY A 22 -2.37 0.66 -0.76
C GLY A 22 -1.67 1.69 0.13
N GLY A 23 -1.30 1.26 1.33
CA GLY A 23 -0.45 2.03 2.24
C GLY A 23 0.96 2.24 1.69
N HIS A 24 1.60 3.33 2.12
CA HIS A 24 2.98 3.65 1.79
C HIS A 24 3.93 2.78 2.62
N VAL A 25 4.89 2.10 1.99
CA VAL A 25 5.87 1.26 2.70
C VAL A 25 7.23 1.44 2.07
N ASP A 26 8.17 2.00 2.81
CA ASP A 26 9.51 2.28 2.31
C ASP A 26 10.56 2.21 3.42
N VAL A 27 11.80 1.96 2.99
CA VAL A 27 12.99 1.96 3.82
C VAL A 27 13.89 3.10 3.35
N TYR A 28 14.16 4.05 4.24
CA TYR A 28 14.98 5.23 3.95
C TYR A 28 16.39 5.11 4.53
N LYS A 29 16.51 4.47 5.70
CA LYS A 29 17.79 4.21 6.37
C LYS A 29 17.80 2.80 6.94
N LEU A 30 18.81 2.03 6.57
CA LEU A 30 18.87 0.59 6.88
C LEU A 30 19.19 0.29 8.35
N TYR A 31 19.88 1.21 9.02
CA TYR A 31 20.45 0.99 10.33
C TYR A 31 20.48 2.26 11.17
N SER A 32 20.25 2.13 12.46
CA SER A 32 20.57 3.14 13.45
C SER A 32 20.94 2.52 14.79
N ASN A 33 22.02 3.04 15.38
CA ASN A 33 22.48 2.76 16.74
C ASN A 33 22.09 3.88 17.72
N LYS A 34 21.25 4.81 17.29
CA LYS A 34 20.66 5.82 18.17
C LYS A 34 19.32 5.33 18.70
N ILE A 35 18.84 5.97 19.76
CA ILE A 35 17.47 5.81 20.22
C ILE A 35 16.52 6.15 19.06
N THR A 36 15.62 5.23 18.74
CA THR A 36 14.57 5.41 17.73
C THR A 36 13.21 5.08 18.29
N TYR A 37 12.20 5.76 17.75
CA TYR A 37 10.82 5.72 18.23
C TYR A 37 9.93 5.17 17.12
N LEU A 38 9.20 4.10 17.42
CA LEU A 38 8.17 3.55 16.54
C LEU A 38 6.82 4.11 16.95
N TYR A 39 6.25 4.93 16.08
CA TYR A 39 4.89 5.43 16.22
C TYR A 39 3.96 4.71 15.24
N ASP A 40 2.71 4.50 15.68
CA ASP A 40 1.64 3.89 14.89
C ASP A 40 0.35 4.71 15.06
N PHE A 41 -0.32 5.02 13.94
CA PHE A 41 -1.59 5.71 13.97
C PHE A 41 -2.71 4.79 14.46
N ILE A 42 -3.45 5.26 15.46
CA ILE A 42 -4.61 4.56 15.99
C ILE A 42 -5.72 4.54 14.95
N SER A 43 -5.83 3.41 14.26
CA SER A 43 -6.91 3.12 13.29
C SER A 43 -6.93 4.13 12.12
N LEU A 44 -5.82 4.26 11.38
CA LEU A 44 -5.65 5.24 10.30
C LEU A 44 -6.78 5.25 9.27
N TYR A 45 -7.12 4.10 8.67
CA TYR A 45 -8.21 4.05 7.68
C TYR A 45 -9.58 4.43 8.28
N PRO A 46 -9.96 3.91 9.47
CA PRO A 46 -11.13 4.41 10.19
C PRO A 46 -11.13 5.92 10.44
N THR A 47 -10.01 6.53 10.81
CA THR A 47 -9.88 7.99 10.96
C THR A 47 -10.23 8.72 9.68
N VAL A 48 -9.71 8.23 8.53
CA VAL A 48 -10.06 8.78 7.22
C VAL A 48 -11.56 8.66 6.97
N MET A 49 -12.13 7.49 7.20
CA MET A 49 -13.55 7.23 7.00
C MET A 49 -14.44 8.12 7.86
N SER A 50 -14.00 8.44 9.09
CA SER A 50 -14.76 9.28 10.02
C SER A 50 -14.74 10.76 9.63
N ASN A 51 -13.62 11.24 9.09
CA ASN A 51 -13.36 12.68 8.97
C ASN A 51 -13.37 13.21 7.52
N TYR A 52 -13.11 12.37 6.51
CA TYR A 52 -12.91 12.82 5.14
C TYR A 52 -14.14 12.59 4.25
N LYS A 53 -14.34 13.51 3.31
CA LYS A 53 -15.36 13.40 2.27
C LYS A 53 -14.91 12.39 1.23
N VAL A 54 -15.68 11.32 1.05
CA VAL A 54 -15.40 10.29 0.05
C VAL A 54 -16.34 10.42 -1.16
N PRO A 55 -15.93 9.98 -2.36
CA PRO A 55 -16.78 10.01 -3.56
C PRO A 55 -18.03 9.15 -3.40
N VAL A 56 -19.23 9.74 -3.46
CA VAL A 56 -20.50 9.01 -3.28
C VAL A 56 -21.33 8.91 -4.54
N LYS A 57 -21.36 9.97 -5.36
CA LYS A 57 -22.19 10.05 -6.56
C LYS A 57 -21.39 10.55 -7.74
N LEU A 58 -21.41 9.79 -8.84
CA LEU A 58 -20.78 10.19 -10.09
C LEU A 58 -21.57 11.37 -10.70
N ILE A 59 -20.88 12.47 -10.99
CA ILE A 59 -21.47 13.66 -11.62
C ILE A 59 -21.37 13.52 -13.13
N ASN A 60 -20.14 13.40 -13.66
CA ASN A 60 -19.89 13.23 -15.08
C ASN A 60 -18.50 12.61 -15.34
N HIS A 61 -18.32 12.22 -16.59
CA HIS A 61 -17.04 11.86 -17.21
C HIS A 61 -16.68 12.97 -18.19
N PHE A 62 -15.40 13.31 -18.28
CA PHE A 62 -14.90 14.25 -19.28
C PHE A 62 -13.71 13.65 -20.02
N ILE A 63 -13.64 13.96 -21.31
CA ILE A 63 -12.51 13.67 -22.19
C ILE A 63 -11.94 15.01 -22.65
N GLY A 64 -10.62 15.12 -22.65
CA GLY A 64 -9.90 16.38 -22.86
C GLY A 64 -9.68 17.14 -21.55
N ASN A 65 -9.18 18.36 -21.69
CA ASN A 65 -8.79 19.20 -20.57
C ASN A 65 -9.87 20.25 -20.27
N PRO A 66 -10.73 20.05 -19.26
CA PRO A 66 -11.83 20.98 -18.98
C PRO A 66 -11.34 22.33 -18.46
N ILE A 67 -10.13 22.40 -17.88
CA ILE A 67 -9.62 23.64 -17.31
C ILE A 67 -9.08 24.62 -18.36
N LYS A 68 -8.97 24.19 -19.63
CA LYS A 68 -8.62 25.09 -20.75
C LYS A 68 -9.76 26.04 -21.15
N THR A 69 -11.00 25.74 -20.79
CA THR A 69 -12.19 26.53 -21.21
C THR A 69 -12.59 27.58 -20.17
N ASN A 70 -11.62 28.30 -19.59
CA ASN A 70 -11.79 29.26 -18.48
C ASN A 70 -12.38 28.67 -17.17
N THR A 71 -12.31 27.35 -16.97
CA THR A 71 -12.67 26.74 -15.69
C THR A 71 -11.39 26.45 -14.91
N GLY A 72 -11.25 26.97 -13.69
CA GLY A 72 -10.04 26.72 -12.87
C GLY A 72 -9.99 25.28 -12.34
N ILE A 73 -8.95 24.95 -11.59
CA ILE A 73 -8.85 23.67 -10.86
C ILE A 73 -10.07 23.40 -9.95
N ASP A 74 -10.75 24.47 -9.51
CA ASP A 74 -11.98 24.44 -8.71
C ASP A 74 -13.14 23.70 -9.40
N TYR A 75 -13.14 23.64 -10.73
CA TYR A 75 -14.09 22.80 -11.47
C TYR A 75 -13.88 21.32 -11.16
N LEU A 76 -12.63 20.89 -10.99
CA LEU A 76 -12.26 19.51 -10.71
C LEU A 76 -12.23 19.19 -9.20
N HIS A 77 -12.08 20.19 -8.34
CA HIS A 77 -12.08 19.99 -6.90
C HIS A 77 -12.71 21.16 -6.15
N SER A 78 -13.62 20.86 -5.24
CA SER A 78 -14.19 21.83 -4.30
C SER A 78 -14.55 21.13 -2.99
N ASP A 79 -15.14 21.86 -2.05
CA ASP A 79 -15.62 21.29 -0.79
C ASP A 79 -16.56 20.10 -0.97
N THR A 80 -17.32 20.03 -2.06
CA THR A 80 -18.28 18.94 -2.32
C THR A 80 -17.91 18.11 -3.53
N ILE A 81 -16.82 18.45 -4.22
CA ILE A 81 -16.41 17.80 -5.47
C ILE A 81 -14.99 17.24 -5.33
N SER A 82 -14.83 15.96 -5.67
CA SER A 82 -13.53 15.35 -5.87
C SER A 82 -13.48 14.67 -7.23
N SER A 83 -12.28 14.59 -7.80
CA SER A 83 -12.10 14.01 -9.14
C SER A 83 -10.97 13.00 -9.16
N PHE A 84 -11.16 11.98 -10.00
CA PHE A 84 -10.08 11.13 -10.48
C PHE A 84 -9.70 11.61 -11.88
N ILE A 85 -8.41 11.86 -12.11
CA ILE A 85 -7.93 12.43 -13.37
C ILE A 85 -6.76 11.64 -13.93
N LYS A 86 -6.58 11.73 -15.25
CA LYS A 86 -5.42 11.23 -15.98
C LYS A 86 -4.55 12.40 -16.44
N CYS A 87 -3.34 12.48 -15.92
CA CYS A 87 -2.39 13.56 -16.19
C CYS A 87 -0.93 13.12 -15.96
N ASP A 88 0.01 13.98 -16.30
CA ASP A 88 1.41 13.84 -15.94
C ASP A 88 1.66 14.41 -14.53
N ILE A 89 2.57 13.79 -13.78
CA ILE A 89 2.93 14.16 -12.41
C ILE A 89 4.41 14.49 -12.36
N PHE A 90 4.74 15.62 -11.74
CA PHE A 90 6.11 16.00 -11.44
C PHE A 90 6.39 15.83 -9.94
N VAL A 91 7.49 15.14 -9.63
CA VAL A 91 8.01 14.95 -8.28
C VAL A 91 9.47 15.42 -8.26
N ASP A 92 9.77 16.43 -7.47
CA ASP A 92 11.09 17.07 -7.43
C ASP A 92 12.20 16.08 -7.01
N PRO A 93 13.30 15.95 -7.78
CA PRO A 93 14.43 15.08 -7.45
C PRO A 93 15.14 15.38 -6.12
N THR A 94 14.94 16.57 -5.53
CA THR A 94 15.52 16.95 -4.24
C THR A 94 14.82 16.31 -3.05
N LEU A 95 13.61 15.75 -3.23
CA LEU A 95 12.88 15.10 -2.14
C LEU A 95 13.59 13.80 -1.73
N ASN A 96 14.07 13.77 -0.49
CA ASN A 96 14.70 12.59 0.11
C ASN A 96 13.69 11.46 0.39
N ARG A 97 12.40 11.80 0.54
CA ARG A 97 11.32 10.86 0.88
C ARG A 97 10.07 11.19 0.04
N PRO A 98 10.06 10.89 -1.28
CA PRO A 98 8.89 11.08 -2.13
C PRO A 98 7.69 10.30 -1.58
N VAL A 99 6.54 10.97 -1.45
CA VAL A 99 5.29 10.34 -1.00
C VAL A 99 4.34 9.99 -2.14
N TYR A 100 4.60 10.50 -3.35
CA TYR A 100 3.81 10.15 -4.54
C TYR A 100 4.01 8.68 -4.89
N GLN A 101 2.93 7.93 -4.82
CA GLN A 101 2.90 6.48 -4.99
C GLN A 101 2.22 6.11 -6.31
N THR A 102 2.89 5.30 -7.14
CA THR A 102 2.33 4.81 -8.40
C THR A 102 2.59 3.33 -8.64
N HIS A 103 1.85 2.74 -9.57
CA HIS A 103 2.04 1.37 -10.03
C HIS A 103 3.07 1.32 -11.16
N ILE A 104 4.00 0.38 -11.05
CA ILE A 104 4.96 0.02 -12.09
C ILE A 104 4.78 -1.45 -12.45
N ASN A 105 4.93 -1.79 -13.73
CA ASN A 105 4.91 -3.17 -14.17
C ASN A 105 6.34 -3.70 -14.23
N LEU A 106 6.67 -4.65 -13.36
CA LEU A 106 7.97 -5.33 -13.31
C LEU A 106 7.72 -6.82 -13.54
N ASN A 107 8.24 -7.38 -14.64
CA ASN A 107 8.12 -8.81 -14.97
C ASN A 107 6.66 -9.32 -14.94
N SER A 108 5.74 -8.58 -15.56
CA SER A 108 4.30 -8.88 -15.55
C SER A 108 3.64 -8.86 -14.17
N GLN A 109 4.33 -8.31 -13.15
CA GLN A 109 3.78 -8.06 -11.83
C GLN A 109 3.63 -6.56 -11.61
N LEU A 110 2.41 -6.17 -11.23
CA LEU A 110 2.16 -4.82 -10.77
C LEU A 110 2.77 -4.64 -9.37
N LYS A 111 3.73 -3.73 -9.26
CA LYS A 111 4.35 -3.31 -8.00
C LYS A 111 4.05 -1.84 -7.75
N THR A 112 4.14 -1.45 -6.50
CA THR A 112 3.93 -0.07 -6.06
C THR A 112 5.28 0.54 -5.70
N LEU A 113 5.50 1.79 -6.08
CA LEU A 113 6.76 2.51 -5.95
C LEU A 113 6.47 3.97 -5.54
N CYS A 114 7.27 4.50 -4.64
CA CYS A 114 7.39 5.94 -4.39
C CYS A 114 8.71 6.47 -4.97
N ALA A 115 8.64 7.52 -5.78
CA ALA A 115 9.76 7.93 -6.60
C ALA A 115 9.69 9.41 -7.01
N THR A 116 10.86 10.04 -7.19
CA THR A 116 11.00 11.36 -7.81
C THR A 116 11.11 11.28 -9.34
N GLY A 117 10.82 12.36 -10.05
CA GLY A 117 10.89 12.47 -11.51
C GLY A 117 9.57 12.87 -12.16
N LEU A 118 9.54 12.78 -13.50
CA LEU A 118 8.37 13.02 -14.31
C LEU A 118 7.67 11.69 -14.63
N PHE A 119 6.41 11.55 -14.22
CA PHE A 119 5.57 10.38 -14.47
C PHE A 119 4.48 10.75 -15.47
N LYS A 120 4.50 10.13 -16.64
CA LYS A 120 3.53 10.43 -17.70
C LYS A 120 2.27 9.57 -17.60
N ASN A 121 1.12 10.11 -18.02
CA ASN A 121 -0.15 9.38 -18.17
C ASN A 121 -0.62 8.64 -16.90
N GLN A 122 -0.42 9.26 -15.74
CA GLN A 122 -0.79 8.69 -14.44
C GLN A 122 -2.27 8.93 -14.15
N HIS A 123 -2.88 8.00 -13.43
CA HIS A 123 -4.24 8.16 -12.92
C HIS A 123 -4.14 8.47 -11.43
N VAL A 124 -4.74 9.56 -10.98
CA VAL A 124 -4.60 10.05 -9.61
C VAL A 124 -5.93 10.50 -9.03
N PHE A 125 -6.04 10.45 -7.71
CA PHE A 125 -7.11 11.12 -6.98
C PHE A 125 -6.66 12.56 -6.72
N LEU A 126 -7.35 13.53 -7.32
CA LEU A 126 -6.90 14.93 -7.34
C LEU A 126 -6.71 15.53 -5.93
N PRO A 127 -7.60 15.31 -4.93
CA PRO A 127 -7.38 15.84 -3.59
C PRO A 127 -6.06 15.42 -2.93
N GLU A 128 -5.57 14.21 -3.19
CA GLU A 128 -4.24 13.77 -2.70
C GLU A 128 -3.13 14.61 -3.31
N MET A 129 -3.19 14.85 -4.62
CA MET A 129 -2.17 15.62 -5.32
C MET A 129 -2.16 17.09 -4.92
N LEU A 130 -3.32 17.69 -4.67
CA LEU A 130 -3.41 19.07 -4.20
C LEU A 130 -2.81 19.22 -2.80
N GLU A 131 -3.05 18.28 -1.89
CA GLU A 131 -2.42 18.28 -0.57
C GLU A 131 -0.91 18.07 -0.65
N TYR A 132 -0.43 17.19 -1.52
CA TYR A 132 1.02 17.05 -1.75
C TYR A 132 1.64 18.32 -2.32
N SER A 133 0.97 19.00 -3.25
CA SER A 133 1.43 20.29 -3.79
C SER A 133 1.53 21.34 -2.69
N ARG A 134 0.51 21.44 -1.83
CA ARG A 134 0.48 22.37 -0.70
C ARG A 134 1.58 22.06 0.33
N LEU A 135 1.70 20.80 0.76
CA LEU A 135 2.67 20.37 1.78
C LEU A 135 4.12 20.53 1.33
N THR A 136 4.37 20.40 0.02
CA THR A 136 5.73 20.40 -0.53
C THR A 136 6.09 21.68 -1.27
N ASN A 137 5.23 22.70 -1.23
CA ASN A 137 5.37 23.94 -2.01
C ASN A 137 5.64 23.66 -3.50
N ASN A 138 4.75 22.89 -4.12
CA ASN A 138 4.76 22.49 -5.53
C ASN A 138 5.91 21.57 -5.99
N LYS A 139 6.69 21.01 -5.06
CA LYS A 139 7.68 19.97 -5.40
C LYS A 139 7.01 18.65 -5.85
N ILE A 140 5.79 18.36 -5.37
CA ILE A 140 4.95 17.28 -5.88
C ILE A 140 3.69 17.89 -6.46
N ARG A 141 3.50 17.81 -7.77
CA ARG A 141 2.36 18.48 -8.43
C ARG A 141 1.91 17.76 -9.68
N ILE A 142 0.66 18.00 -10.06
CA ILE A 142 0.17 17.65 -11.39
C ILE A 142 0.72 18.63 -12.43
N ILE A 143 0.73 18.20 -13.68
CA ILE A 143 0.95 19.05 -14.85
C ILE A 143 -0.42 19.34 -15.46
N GLU A 144 -0.99 20.49 -15.13
CA GLU A 144 -2.39 20.85 -15.42
C GLU A 144 -2.73 20.78 -16.92
N GLU A 145 -1.82 21.21 -17.80
CA GLU A 145 -2.00 21.19 -19.24
C GLU A 145 -2.09 19.77 -19.83
N SER A 146 -1.57 18.78 -19.11
CA SER A 146 -1.52 17.37 -19.51
C SER A 146 -2.75 16.55 -19.09
N ILE A 147 -3.75 17.18 -18.44
CA ILE A 147 -5.01 16.51 -18.12
C ILE A 147 -5.71 16.08 -19.41
N THR A 148 -6.03 14.79 -19.53
CA THR A 148 -6.63 14.22 -20.74
C THR A 148 -7.99 13.56 -20.53
N GLU A 149 -8.31 13.16 -19.30
CA GLU A 149 -9.54 12.44 -18.98
C GLU A 149 -9.79 12.48 -17.47
N GLY A 150 -11.05 12.41 -17.04
CA GLY A 150 -11.36 12.21 -15.63
C GLY A 150 -12.83 12.03 -15.31
N TYR A 151 -13.09 11.69 -14.05
CA TYR A 151 -14.42 11.46 -13.48
C TYR A 151 -14.61 12.35 -12.27
N ARG A 152 -15.70 13.14 -12.27
CA ARG A 152 -16.06 14.05 -11.18
C ARG A 152 -17.11 13.40 -10.29
N PHE A 153 -16.95 13.55 -8.98
CA PHE A 153 -17.83 12.97 -7.98
C PHE A 153 -18.28 14.00 -6.96
N GLU A 154 -19.56 13.93 -6.59
CA GLU A 154 -20.03 14.52 -5.34
C GLU A 154 -19.43 13.72 -4.17
N SER A 155 -18.91 14.42 -3.17
CA SER A 155 -18.18 13.83 -2.05
C SER A 155 -18.78 14.23 -0.71
N LYS A 156 -18.93 13.26 0.20
CA LYS A 156 -19.56 13.44 1.52
C LYS A 156 -18.86 12.63 2.59
N VAL A 157 -18.95 13.10 3.85
CA VAL A 157 -18.61 12.28 5.02
C VAL A 157 -19.78 11.34 5.27
N ILE A 158 -19.57 10.04 5.16
CA ILE A 158 -20.67 9.04 5.22
C ILE A 158 -20.46 7.92 6.24
N PHE A 159 -19.28 7.81 6.84
CA PHE A 159 -18.95 6.73 7.78
C PHE A 159 -18.70 7.23 9.21
N ASN A 160 -18.86 8.52 9.50
CA ASN A 160 -18.57 9.10 10.80
C ASN A 160 -19.28 8.37 11.95
N GLU A 161 -20.62 8.28 11.90
CA GLU A 161 -21.40 7.60 12.93
C GLU A 161 -20.99 6.13 13.08
N TYR A 162 -20.90 5.39 11.96
CA TYR A 162 -20.49 3.98 11.96
C TYR A 162 -19.13 3.75 12.62
N ILE A 163 -18.13 4.57 12.26
CA ILE A 163 -16.78 4.44 12.79
C ILE A 163 -16.73 4.82 14.26
N ASN A 164 -17.37 5.92 14.65
CA ASN A 164 -17.34 6.39 16.03
C ASN A 164 -18.06 5.40 16.96
N SER A 165 -19.21 4.85 16.57
CA SER A 165 -19.90 3.82 17.37
C SER A 165 -19.02 2.58 17.58
N LEU A 166 -18.37 2.07 16.53
CA LEU A 166 -17.49 0.90 16.66
C LEU A 166 -16.20 1.20 17.43
N PHE A 167 -15.65 2.41 17.28
CA PHE A 167 -14.46 2.83 17.99
C PHE A 167 -14.73 2.94 19.50
N GLU A 168 -15.88 3.49 19.89
CA GLU A 168 -16.29 3.55 21.30
C GLU A 168 -16.45 2.14 21.90
N ILE A 169 -17.10 1.21 21.20
CA ILE A 169 -17.16 -0.20 21.63
C ILE A 169 -15.76 -0.79 21.77
N LYS A 170 -14.88 -0.57 20.79
CA LYS A 170 -13.50 -1.07 20.82
C LYS A 170 -12.70 -0.50 22.00
N LYS A 171 -12.99 0.73 22.42
CA LYS A 171 -12.30 1.44 23.51
C LYS A 171 -12.84 1.07 24.88
N SER A 172 -14.12 0.71 24.99
CA SER A 172 -14.78 0.36 26.26
C SER A 172 -14.50 -1.07 26.74
N VAL A 173 -13.92 -1.92 25.89
CA VAL A 173 -13.63 -3.33 26.20
C VAL A 173 -12.14 -3.63 26.24
N ASN A 174 -11.76 -4.67 27.00
CA ASN A 174 -10.38 -5.16 27.04
C ASN A 174 -9.96 -5.82 25.74
N LYS A 175 -8.66 -5.85 25.44
CA LYS A 175 -8.12 -6.48 24.20
C LYS A 175 -8.42 -7.98 24.07
N THR A 176 -8.67 -8.67 25.17
CA THR A 176 -9.03 -10.09 25.23
C THR A 176 -10.51 -10.34 24.95
N ASP A 177 -11.34 -9.30 24.99
CA ASP A 177 -12.77 -9.40 24.70
C ASP A 177 -13.01 -9.61 23.20
N PRO A 178 -13.86 -10.56 22.78
CA PRO A 178 -14.22 -10.76 21.37
C PRO A 178 -14.71 -9.48 20.67
N MET A 179 -15.39 -8.58 21.39
CA MET A 179 -15.88 -7.32 20.84
C MET A 179 -14.75 -6.38 20.43
N TYR A 180 -13.59 -6.44 21.08
CA TYR A 180 -12.42 -5.70 20.63
C TYR A 180 -12.04 -6.10 19.20
N LEU A 181 -11.99 -7.41 18.96
CA LEU A 181 -11.61 -7.97 17.66
C LEU A 181 -12.69 -7.71 16.61
N ILE A 182 -13.97 -7.92 16.94
CA ILE A 182 -15.10 -7.69 16.04
C ILE A 182 -15.12 -6.23 15.58
N SER A 183 -15.08 -5.29 16.52
CA SER A 183 -15.08 -3.86 16.20
C SER A 183 -13.86 -3.46 15.37
N LYS A 184 -12.67 -3.93 15.74
CA LYS A 184 -11.44 -3.69 14.94
C LYS A 184 -11.55 -4.20 13.51
N ILE A 185 -12.06 -5.43 13.32
CA ILE A 185 -12.21 -6.03 11.98
C ILE A 185 -13.24 -5.27 11.16
N LEU A 186 -14.40 -4.95 11.73
CA LEU A 186 -15.47 -4.24 11.02
C LEU A 186 -15.01 -2.87 10.53
N MET A 187 -14.34 -2.11 11.40
CA MET A 187 -13.74 -0.81 11.06
C MET A 187 -12.73 -0.92 9.91
N ASN A 188 -11.78 -1.87 10.00
CA ASN A 188 -10.71 -2.00 9.02
C ASN A 188 -11.12 -2.70 7.72
N SER A 189 -12.19 -3.50 7.72
CA SER A 189 -12.60 -4.28 6.55
C SER A 189 -13.61 -3.56 5.66
N LEU A 190 -14.30 -2.53 6.18
CA LEU A 190 -15.37 -1.85 5.46
C LEU A 190 -14.85 -1.18 4.17
N TYR A 191 -13.76 -0.41 4.22
CA TYR A 191 -13.20 0.19 3.00
C TYR A 191 -12.76 -0.87 1.98
N GLY A 192 -12.24 -2.01 2.46
CA GLY A 192 -11.81 -3.13 1.63
C GLY A 192 -12.96 -3.74 0.83
N ARG A 193 -14.19 -3.72 1.35
CA ARG A 193 -15.39 -4.16 0.62
C ARG A 193 -15.65 -3.29 -0.61
N PHE A 194 -15.47 -1.98 -0.52
CA PHE A 194 -15.61 -1.07 -1.67
C PHE A 194 -14.55 -1.29 -2.75
N GLY A 195 -13.39 -1.85 -2.39
CA GLY A 195 -12.26 -2.12 -3.28
C GLY A 195 -12.23 -3.52 -3.91
N LEU A 196 -13.20 -4.40 -3.62
CA LEU A 196 -13.25 -5.78 -4.13
C LEU A 196 -13.15 -5.82 -5.65
N LYS A 197 -12.38 -6.77 -6.20
CA LYS A 197 -12.30 -6.95 -7.66
C LYS A 197 -13.57 -7.65 -8.16
N PRO A 198 -14.17 -7.21 -9.29
CA PRO A 198 -15.30 -7.91 -9.92
C PRO A 198 -14.91 -9.27 -10.51
N ASP A 199 -13.62 -9.45 -10.78
CA ASP A 199 -13.03 -10.71 -11.20
C ASP A 199 -12.87 -11.65 -10.00
N LEU A 200 -13.87 -12.51 -9.76
CA LEU A 200 -13.82 -13.50 -8.71
C LEU A 200 -13.42 -14.87 -9.27
N SER A 201 -12.61 -15.60 -8.51
CA SER A 201 -12.37 -17.03 -8.76
C SER A 201 -13.62 -17.81 -8.35
N GLN A 202 -14.15 -18.59 -9.27
CA GLN A 202 -15.17 -19.59 -8.97
C GLN A 202 -14.50 -20.96 -8.89
N PHE A 203 -14.90 -21.73 -7.88
CA PHE A 203 -14.42 -23.08 -7.64
C PHE A 203 -15.60 -24.02 -7.87
N ASN A 204 -15.48 -24.92 -8.84
CA ASN A 204 -16.48 -25.95 -9.11
C ASN A 204 -15.89 -27.31 -8.81
N LEU A 205 -16.64 -28.15 -8.10
CA LEU A 205 -16.31 -29.55 -7.92
C LEU A 205 -17.11 -30.38 -8.92
N ILE A 206 -16.44 -30.92 -9.93
CA ILE A 206 -17.06 -31.53 -11.12
C ILE A 206 -16.64 -32.99 -11.21
N SER A 207 -17.51 -33.87 -11.69
CA SER A 207 -17.12 -35.24 -12.01
C SER A 207 -16.03 -35.26 -13.10
N ASN A 208 -15.02 -36.12 -12.97
CA ASN A 208 -13.93 -36.24 -13.94
C ASN A 208 -14.45 -36.54 -15.36
N LYS A 209 -15.56 -37.26 -15.45
CA LYS A 209 -16.21 -37.61 -16.72
C LYS A 209 -16.91 -36.41 -17.39
N GLU A 210 -17.17 -35.34 -16.64
CA GLU A 210 -17.92 -34.18 -17.10
C GLU A 210 -17.03 -32.94 -17.32
N ILE A 211 -15.72 -33.06 -17.08
CA ILE A 211 -14.78 -31.95 -17.24
C ILE A 211 -14.83 -31.44 -18.67
N ASP A 212 -14.61 -32.29 -19.68
CA ASP A 212 -14.56 -31.87 -21.08
C ASP A 212 -15.84 -31.14 -21.49
N ASN A 213 -17.00 -31.68 -21.11
CA ASN A 213 -18.29 -31.03 -21.33
C ASN A 213 -18.40 -29.68 -20.61
N PHE A 214 -17.89 -29.56 -19.38
CA PHE A 214 -17.88 -28.30 -18.65
C PHE A 214 -17.00 -27.24 -19.33
N ILE A 215 -15.81 -27.63 -19.80
CA ILE A 215 -14.89 -26.72 -20.51
C ILE A 215 -15.55 -26.22 -21.80
N LEU A 216 -16.10 -27.14 -22.60
CA LEU A 216 -16.70 -26.83 -23.90
C LEU A 216 -17.97 -25.99 -23.77
N ASN A 217 -18.83 -26.27 -22.77
CA ASN A 217 -20.13 -25.60 -22.65
C ASN A 217 -20.08 -24.23 -21.96
N LYS A 218 -19.10 -23.97 -21.09
CA LYS A 218 -19.08 -22.72 -20.31
C LYS A 218 -18.42 -21.56 -21.05
N GLY A 219 -17.50 -21.82 -21.99
CA GLY A 219 -16.74 -20.76 -22.67
C GLY A 219 -16.00 -19.82 -21.71
N LEU A 220 -15.78 -20.25 -20.47
CA LEU A 220 -15.13 -19.45 -19.42
C LEU A 220 -13.64 -19.75 -19.39
N PRO A 221 -12.78 -18.75 -19.21
CA PRO A 221 -11.35 -18.98 -19.04
C PRO A 221 -11.11 -19.76 -17.75
N ILE A 222 -10.52 -20.93 -17.90
CA ILE A 222 -10.10 -21.82 -16.81
C ILE A 222 -8.69 -21.41 -16.40
N TYR A 223 -8.52 -21.17 -15.11
CA TYR A 223 -7.22 -20.85 -14.52
C TYR A 223 -6.45 -22.11 -14.16
N ASP A 224 -7.14 -23.10 -13.59
CA ASP A 224 -6.50 -24.33 -13.13
C ASP A 224 -7.52 -25.48 -12.93
N ILE A 225 -7.03 -26.72 -12.97
CA ILE A 225 -7.82 -27.93 -12.70
C ILE A 225 -7.01 -28.87 -11.79
N PHE A 226 -7.61 -29.26 -10.67
CA PHE A 226 -7.02 -30.18 -9.71
C PHE A 226 -7.86 -31.44 -9.57
N ASN A 227 -7.30 -32.61 -9.88
CA ASN A 227 -7.93 -33.89 -9.58
C ASN A 227 -7.95 -34.11 -8.06
N VAL A 228 -9.12 -34.41 -7.49
CA VAL A 228 -9.23 -34.78 -6.08
C VAL A 228 -8.90 -36.28 -5.96
N GLU A 229 -7.74 -36.62 -5.38
CA GLU A 229 -7.32 -38.01 -5.15
C GLU A 229 -8.39 -38.77 -4.36
N ASP A 230 -8.47 -40.07 -4.63
CA ASP A 230 -9.46 -40.99 -4.07
C ASP A 230 -10.94 -40.60 -4.37
N THR A 231 -11.17 -39.74 -5.36
CA THR A 231 -12.51 -39.43 -5.86
C THR A 231 -12.57 -39.39 -7.39
N SER A 232 -13.76 -39.57 -7.95
CA SER A 232 -14.04 -39.36 -9.36
C SER A 232 -14.35 -37.89 -9.70
N LYS A 233 -13.79 -36.94 -8.95
CA LYS A 233 -14.09 -35.50 -9.07
C LYS A 233 -12.82 -34.65 -9.18
N SER A 234 -12.98 -33.46 -9.77
CA SER A 234 -11.96 -32.44 -9.96
C SER A 234 -12.45 -31.08 -9.52
N PHE A 235 -11.57 -30.29 -8.92
CA PHE A 235 -11.76 -28.87 -8.71
C PHE A 235 -11.36 -28.11 -9.97
N VAL A 236 -12.32 -27.42 -10.58
CA VAL A 236 -12.09 -26.50 -11.69
C VAL A 236 -12.14 -25.07 -11.17
N ILE A 237 -11.04 -24.33 -11.33
CA ILE A 237 -10.96 -22.92 -11.02
C ILE A 237 -11.16 -22.14 -12.31
N ASN A 238 -12.24 -21.38 -12.38
CA ASN A 238 -12.53 -20.53 -13.54
C ASN A 238 -12.77 -19.09 -13.10
N LYS A 239 -12.69 -18.17 -14.06
CA LYS A 239 -13.10 -16.79 -13.84
C LYS A 239 -14.63 -16.70 -13.82
N LYS A 240 -15.18 -16.09 -12.77
CA LYS A 240 -16.55 -15.58 -12.77
C LYS A 240 -16.49 -14.08 -12.74
N LEU A 241 -16.83 -13.46 -13.87
CA LEU A 241 -17.09 -12.02 -13.89
C LEU A 241 -18.42 -11.80 -13.15
N VAL A 242 -18.37 -11.08 -12.04
CA VAL A 242 -19.60 -10.66 -11.35
C VAL A 242 -19.91 -9.24 -11.81
N ASP A 243 -20.82 -9.13 -12.77
CA ASP A 243 -21.23 -7.85 -13.37
C ASP A 243 -21.92 -6.91 -12.35
N THR A 244 -22.34 -7.45 -11.21
CA THR A 244 -23.24 -6.80 -10.25
C THR A 244 -22.67 -6.76 -8.82
N LEU A 245 -21.35 -6.58 -8.65
CA LEU A 245 -20.86 -6.25 -7.31
C LEU A 245 -21.33 -4.85 -6.92
N ASP A 246 -21.93 -4.75 -5.74
CA ASP A 246 -22.36 -3.48 -5.14
C ASP A 246 -21.16 -2.76 -4.52
N ILE A 247 -20.21 -2.39 -5.39
CA ILE A 247 -18.94 -1.79 -5.03
C ILE A 247 -18.79 -0.39 -5.61
N ASN A 248 -18.02 0.43 -4.92
CA ASN A 248 -17.61 1.74 -5.39
C ASN A 248 -16.13 1.90 -5.11
N VAL A 249 -15.29 1.52 -6.08
CA VAL A 249 -13.83 1.57 -5.94
C VAL A 249 -13.30 2.99 -5.71
N ALA A 250 -14.07 4.03 -6.09
CA ALA A 250 -13.72 5.42 -5.82
C ALA A 250 -13.64 5.71 -4.31
N ILE A 251 -14.51 5.10 -3.51
CA ILE A 251 -14.46 5.20 -2.04
C ILE A 251 -13.17 4.58 -1.50
N ALA A 252 -12.83 3.36 -1.92
CA ALA A 252 -11.62 2.68 -1.45
C ALA A 252 -10.34 3.42 -1.88
N ALA A 253 -10.30 3.92 -3.12
CA ALA A 253 -9.19 4.70 -3.64
C ALA A 253 -9.04 6.04 -2.89
N ALA A 254 -10.13 6.75 -2.60
CA ALA A 254 -10.09 7.98 -1.82
C ALA A 254 -9.63 7.73 -0.37
N ILE A 255 -10.15 6.69 0.30
CA ILE A 255 -9.76 6.36 1.68
C ILE A 255 -8.27 6.07 1.80
N THR A 256 -7.73 5.25 0.89
CA THR A 256 -6.30 4.92 0.89
C THR A 256 -5.42 6.12 0.54
N SER A 257 -5.89 7.01 -0.34
CA SER A 257 -5.16 8.23 -0.69
C SER A 257 -5.12 9.23 0.47
N TYR A 258 -6.25 9.47 1.13
CA TYR A 258 -6.28 10.31 2.33
C TYR A 258 -5.47 9.73 3.48
N ALA A 259 -5.38 8.40 3.62
CA ALA A 259 -4.49 7.79 4.61
C ALA A 259 -3.02 8.15 4.35
N ARG A 260 -2.59 8.14 3.09
CA ARG A 260 -1.23 8.61 2.72
C ARG A 260 -1.06 10.11 2.92
N VAL A 261 -2.10 10.91 2.68
CA VAL A 261 -2.08 12.36 2.98
C VAL A 261 -1.89 12.63 4.47
N ILE A 262 -2.52 11.85 5.36
CA ILE A 262 -2.32 11.99 6.83
C ILE A 262 -0.87 11.70 7.22
N MET A 263 -0.22 10.71 6.59
CA MET A 263 1.18 10.36 6.85
C MET A 263 2.17 11.40 6.29
N ALA A 264 1.82 12.04 5.17
CA ALA A 264 2.73 12.86 4.38
C ALA A 264 3.42 14.01 5.15
N PRO A 265 2.74 14.78 6.03
CA PRO A 265 3.40 15.81 6.82
C PRO A 265 4.63 15.32 7.58
N ILE A 266 4.60 14.10 8.15
CA ILE A 266 5.72 13.53 8.91
C ILE A 266 6.78 12.97 7.97
N LEU A 267 6.37 12.28 6.91
CA LEU A 267 7.30 11.67 5.95
C LEU A 267 8.08 12.73 5.15
N LEU A 268 7.48 13.90 4.90
CA LEU A 268 8.08 14.99 4.15
C LEU A 268 8.90 15.96 5.01
N ASP A 269 8.72 15.94 6.33
CA ASP A 269 9.41 16.87 7.24
C ASP A 269 10.87 16.47 7.45
N GLU A 270 11.80 17.22 6.86
CA GLU A 270 13.25 16.99 6.94
C GLU A 270 13.79 17.06 8.38
N ASP A 271 13.12 17.76 9.29
CA ASP A 271 13.48 17.82 10.72
C ASP A 271 13.12 16.53 11.47
N ILE A 272 12.27 15.67 10.87
CA ILE A 272 11.91 14.35 11.40
C ILE A 272 12.59 13.29 10.53
N PRO A 273 13.81 12.84 10.84
CA PRO A 273 14.51 11.81 10.06
C PRO A 273 13.83 10.44 10.23
N VAL A 274 12.92 10.12 9.30
CA VAL A 274 12.22 8.81 9.26
C VAL A 274 13.12 7.78 8.57
N LEU A 275 13.31 6.64 9.22
CA LEU A 275 14.14 5.53 8.78
C LEU A 275 13.33 4.51 7.99
N TYR A 276 12.08 4.30 8.41
CA TYR A 276 11.19 3.27 7.89
C TYR A 276 9.74 3.70 8.04
N THR A 277 8.87 3.26 7.13
CA THR A 277 7.42 3.39 7.28
C THR A 277 6.69 2.18 6.72
N ASP A 278 5.57 1.80 7.34
CA ASP A 278 4.64 0.79 6.83
C ASP A 278 3.20 1.18 7.14
N THR A 279 2.52 1.67 6.10
CA THR A 279 1.10 2.03 6.07
C THR A 279 0.72 3.15 7.04
N ASP A 280 0.62 2.83 8.32
CA ASP A 280 0.19 3.66 9.44
C ASP A 280 1.26 3.82 10.52
N SER A 281 2.43 3.19 10.34
CA SER A 281 3.56 3.27 11.25
C SER A 281 4.81 3.88 10.61
N PHE A 282 5.68 4.45 11.44
CA PHE A 282 7.01 4.89 11.04
C PHE A 282 8.00 4.85 12.21
N VAL A 283 9.29 4.74 11.87
CA VAL A 283 10.42 4.77 12.82
C VAL A 283 11.24 6.02 12.57
N THR A 284 11.54 6.78 13.62
CA THR A 284 12.31 8.03 13.57
C THR A 284 13.35 8.11 14.70
N GLU A 285 14.42 8.88 14.50
CA GLU A 285 15.42 9.21 15.54
C GLU A 285 14.97 10.35 16.47
N VAL A 286 13.78 10.92 16.26
CA VAL A 286 13.27 12.09 17.02
C VAL A 286 12.03 11.71 17.83
N ASP A 287 12.04 12.06 19.13
CA ASP A 287 10.84 11.98 19.96
C ASP A 287 9.85 13.08 19.55
N LEU A 288 8.71 12.67 18.99
CA LEU A 288 7.68 13.59 18.54
C LEU A 288 7.08 14.46 19.66
N SER A 289 7.21 14.05 20.93
CA SER A 289 6.73 14.85 22.07
C SER A 289 7.41 16.22 22.16
N THR A 290 8.59 16.34 21.56
CA THR A 290 9.42 17.55 21.53
C THR A 290 9.24 18.39 20.27
N THR A 291 8.31 18.00 19.39
CA THR A 291 8.15 18.59 18.05
C THR A 291 6.79 19.27 17.89
N LYS A 292 6.57 19.91 16.74
CA LYS A 292 5.25 20.45 16.35
C LYS A 292 4.16 19.38 16.22
N TYR A 293 4.51 18.08 16.23
CA TYR A 293 3.58 16.96 16.14
C TYR A 293 3.14 16.42 17.51
N LYS A 294 3.57 17.01 18.63
CA LYS A 294 3.22 16.55 19.98
C LYS A 294 1.71 16.40 20.21
N ASP A 295 0.90 17.24 19.57
CA ASP A 295 -0.56 17.23 19.75
C ASP A 295 -1.23 16.04 19.04
N LEU A 296 -0.51 15.36 18.13
CA LEU A 296 -0.96 14.09 17.57
C LEU A 296 -0.80 12.94 18.57
N LEU A 297 -0.03 13.10 19.66
CA LEU A 297 0.23 12.05 20.63
C LEU A 297 -0.93 11.87 21.61
N HIS A 298 -1.93 11.10 21.20
CA HIS A 298 -3.10 10.78 22.03
C HIS A 298 -3.69 9.40 21.71
N ASN A 299 -4.49 8.88 22.63
CA ASN A 299 -5.07 7.52 22.52
C ASN A 299 -6.45 7.45 21.80
N ASN A 300 -6.93 8.57 21.27
CA ASN A 300 -8.18 8.63 20.50
C ASN A 300 -7.97 8.33 19.00
N LEU A 301 -9.07 8.17 18.26
CA LEU A 301 -9.07 7.90 16.82
C LEU A 301 -8.20 8.92 16.09
N GLY A 302 -7.26 8.43 15.27
CA GLY A 302 -6.33 9.29 14.51
C GLY A 302 -5.12 9.80 15.27
N GLY A 303 -4.99 9.44 16.56
CA GLY A 303 -3.79 9.75 17.33
C GLY A 303 -2.60 8.87 16.97
N LEU A 304 -1.41 9.38 17.22
CA LEU A 304 -0.15 8.66 17.15
C LEU A 304 0.17 8.04 18.50
N LYS A 305 0.29 6.72 18.52
CA LYS A 305 0.70 5.96 19.68
C LYS A 305 2.18 5.60 19.56
N LEU A 306 2.96 5.88 20.61
CA LEU A 306 4.30 5.33 20.76
C LEU A 306 4.18 3.83 21.09
N GLU A 307 4.63 2.96 20.19
CA GLU A 307 4.54 1.51 20.36
C GLU A 307 5.81 0.92 20.96
N ASN A 308 6.97 1.36 20.47
CA ASN A 308 8.27 0.84 20.88
C ASN A 308 9.33 1.95 20.85
N ILE A 309 10.32 1.82 21.73
CA ILE A 309 11.55 2.60 21.71
C ILE A 309 12.70 1.61 21.55
N PHE A 310 13.50 1.78 20.51
CA PHE A 310 14.64 0.93 20.23
C PHE A 310 15.95 1.64 20.56
N THR A 311 16.89 0.93 21.18
CA THR A 311 18.29 1.34 21.35
C THR A 311 19.10 1.06 20.07
N GLU A 312 18.66 0.08 19.28
CA GLU A 312 19.24 -0.26 17.99
C GLU A 312 18.14 -0.72 17.03
N PHE A 313 18.17 -0.26 15.78
CA PHE A 313 17.15 -0.57 14.76
C PHE A 313 17.77 -0.94 13.41
N VAL A 314 17.21 -1.96 12.77
CA VAL A 314 17.59 -2.47 11.44
C VAL A 314 16.34 -2.62 10.57
N SER A 315 16.38 -2.13 9.34
CA SER A 315 15.36 -2.40 8.33
C SER A 315 16.02 -2.62 6.97
N ILE A 316 15.87 -3.82 6.40
CA ILE A 316 16.59 -4.20 5.17
C ILE A 316 15.69 -4.21 3.94
N ALA A 317 14.38 -4.31 4.13
CA ALA A 317 13.39 -4.29 3.06
C ALA A 317 12.00 -3.93 3.60
N PRO A 318 11.05 -3.53 2.73
CA PRO A 318 9.66 -3.34 3.13
C PRO A 318 9.13 -4.56 3.91
N LYS A 319 8.64 -4.32 5.13
CA LYS A 319 8.13 -5.35 6.05
C LYS A 319 9.17 -6.38 6.54
N VAL A 320 10.44 -6.00 6.55
CA VAL A 320 11.56 -6.80 7.07
C VAL A 320 12.44 -5.89 7.93
N TYR A 321 12.17 -5.88 9.24
CA TYR A 321 12.87 -5.02 10.20
C TYR A 321 13.00 -5.70 11.57
N GLY A 322 13.86 -5.15 12.41
CA GLY A 322 14.01 -5.56 13.80
C GLY A 322 14.71 -4.50 14.63
N GLY A 323 14.75 -4.72 15.94
CA GLY A 323 15.44 -3.83 16.86
C GLY A 323 15.59 -4.42 18.25
N ILE A 324 16.47 -3.79 19.03
CA ILE A 324 16.66 -4.02 20.45
C ILE A 324 15.90 -2.93 21.19
N LEU A 325 15.02 -3.30 22.11
CA LEU A 325 14.23 -2.39 22.92
C LEU A 325 15.07 -1.84 24.09
N THR A 326 14.55 -0.81 24.76
CA THR A 326 15.18 -0.22 25.95
C THR A 326 15.26 -1.17 27.14
N ASP A 327 14.46 -2.24 27.17
CA ASP A 327 14.50 -3.32 28.15
C ASP A 327 15.37 -4.52 27.70
N GLU A 328 16.22 -4.31 26.68
CA GLU A 328 17.09 -5.29 26.03
C GLU A 328 16.37 -6.41 25.26
N SER A 329 15.04 -6.43 25.24
CA SER A 329 14.29 -7.41 24.46
C SER A 329 14.42 -7.17 22.96
N LYS A 330 14.49 -8.26 22.18
CA LYS A 330 14.70 -8.22 20.72
C LYS A 330 13.40 -8.47 19.98
N ILE A 331 13.09 -7.64 18.99
CA ILE A 331 11.94 -7.81 18.09
C ILE A 331 12.45 -7.95 16.65
N VAL A 332 11.96 -8.96 15.93
CA VAL A 332 12.19 -9.12 14.49
C VAL A 332 10.86 -9.39 13.81
N LYS A 333 10.57 -8.65 12.73
CA LYS A 333 9.37 -8.81 11.90
C LYS A 333 9.77 -9.04 10.45
N ILE A 334 9.42 -10.22 9.93
CA ILE A 334 9.65 -10.60 8.53
C ILE A 334 8.33 -11.03 7.92
N LYS A 335 7.81 -10.25 6.97
CA LYS A 335 6.55 -10.60 6.31
C LYS A 335 6.63 -11.97 5.65
N GLY A 336 5.66 -12.80 5.98
CA GLY A 336 5.48 -14.11 5.36
C GLY A 336 6.32 -15.21 6.00
N PHE A 337 7.05 -14.91 7.08
CA PHE A 337 7.72 -15.86 7.96
C PHE A 337 7.12 -15.79 9.36
N LYS A 338 6.89 -16.94 10.01
CA LYS A 338 6.19 -16.99 11.30
C LYS A 338 7.10 -17.25 12.50
N ASP A 339 8.20 -17.97 12.27
CA ASP A 339 9.07 -18.37 13.37
C ASP A 339 9.95 -17.20 13.81
N LYS A 340 10.48 -17.31 15.03
CA LYS A 340 11.38 -16.29 15.57
C LYS A 340 12.69 -16.31 14.79
N VAL A 341 13.25 -15.12 14.55
CA VAL A 341 14.55 -14.92 13.94
C VAL A 341 15.37 -14.07 14.90
N GLU A 342 16.62 -14.47 15.13
CA GLU A 342 17.54 -13.71 15.97
C GLU A 342 17.85 -12.35 15.33
N PHE A 343 17.86 -11.30 16.15
CA PHE A 343 18.13 -9.94 15.68
C PHE A 343 19.51 -9.83 15.03
N ASP A 344 20.52 -10.47 15.62
CA ASP A 344 21.89 -10.44 15.11
C ASP A 344 21.97 -11.05 13.70
N SER A 345 21.22 -12.13 13.43
CA SER A 345 21.12 -12.71 12.08
C SER A 345 20.47 -11.77 11.06
N LEU A 346 19.53 -10.91 11.48
CA LEU A 346 18.96 -9.88 10.61
C LEU A 346 19.98 -8.75 10.37
N LYS A 347 20.71 -8.34 11.42
CA LYS A 347 21.74 -7.30 11.36
C LYS A 347 22.91 -7.69 10.46
N ASP A 348 23.32 -8.95 10.49
CA ASP A 348 24.38 -9.47 9.61
C ASP A 348 24.06 -9.30 8.12
N LEU A 349 22.78 -9.22 7.74
CA LEU A 349 22.36 -8.98 6.35
C LEU A 349 22.69 -7.57 5.83
N LEU A 350 23.11 -6.65 6.71
CA LEU A 350 23.69 -5.37 6.32
C LEU A 350 25.08 -5.53 5.68
N LEU A 351 25.79 -6.62 6.00
CA LEU A 351 27.11 -6.92 5.44
C LEU A 351 26.98 -7.49 4.03
N ASN A 352 27.93 -7.12 3.16
CA ASN A 352 27.89 -7.54 1.75
C ASN A 352 28.00 -9.07 1.63
N LYS A 353 27.22 -9.65 0.71
CA LYS A 353 27.17 -11.10 0.40
C LYS A 353 26.68 -12.01 1.52
N GLN A 354 26.04 -11.46 2.57
CA GLN A 354 25.35 -12.28 3.56
C GLN A 354 23.98 -12.70 3.05
N SER A 355 23.54 -13.91 3.43
CA SER A 355 22.22 -14.41 3.10
C SER A 355 21.69 -15.26 4.25
N LEU A 356 20.41 -15.09 4.57
CA LEU A 356 19.71 -15.84 5.60
C LEU A 356 18.63 -16.70 4.94
N ASN A 357 18.84 -18.01 4.98
CA ASN A 357 17.88 -18.98 4.46
C ASN A 357 16.97 -19.45 5.58
N LEU A 358 15.72 -19.00 5.55
CA LEU A 358 14.71 -19.30 6.57
C LEU A 358 13.76 -20.37 6.04
N THR A 359 13.77 -21.56 6.65
CA THR A 359 12.81 -22.62 6.29
C THR A 359 11.60 -22.59 7.19
N GLN A 360 10.40 -22.60 6.62
CA GLN A 360 9.15 -22.77 7.38
C GLN A 360 8.28 -23.84 6.74
N SER A 361 7.50 -24.54 7.56
CA SER A 361 6.44 -25.42 7.08
C SER A 361 5.16 -24.61 6.90
N LYS A 362 4.72 -24.45 5.65
CA LYS A 362 3.39 -23.91 5.37
C LYS A 362 2.43 -25.07 5.15
N TRP A 363 1.37 -25.07 5.93
CA TRP A 363 0.26 -25.98 5.74
C TRP A 363 -0.59 -25.46 4.60
N TYR A 364 -0.55 -26.16 3.47
CA TYR A 364 -1.50 -25.96 2.41
C TYR A 364 -2.55 -27.05 2.52
N LYS A 365 -3.83 -26.67 2.35
CA LYS A 365 -4.86 -27.66 2.11
C LYS A 365 -4.61 -28.24 0.72
N SER A 366 -4.10 -29.46 0.67
CA SER A 366 -4.09 -30.23 -0.57
C SER A 366 -5.52 -30.73 -0.77
N PHE A 367 -6.23 -30.13 -1.73
CA PHE A 367 -7.53 -30.65 -2.14
C PHE A 367 -7.40 -32.02 -2.79
N ASN A 368 -6.23 -32.34 -3.34
CA ASN A 368 -5.92 -33.63 -3.90
C ASN A 368 -5.99 -34.72 -2.84
N LYS A 369 -5.44 -34.55 -1.64
CA LYS A 369 -5.24 -35.67 -0.70
C LYS A 369 -6.22 -35.80 0.47
N GLY A 370 -7.25 -34.96 0.55
CA GLY A 370 -8.18 -34.92 1.70
C GLY A 370 -7.51 -34.70 3.07
N LYS A 371 -6.20 -34.41 3.09
CA LYS A 371 -5.34 -34.27 4.26
C LYS A 371 -4.48 -33.02 4.09
N SER A 372 -4.21 -32.34 5.20
CA SER A 372 -3.23 -31.26 5.27
C SER A 372 -1.84 -31.85 5.05
N PHE A 373 -1.04 -31.33 4.12
CA PHE A 373 0.37 -31.70 4.02
C PHE A 373 1.23 -30.46 4.29
N PRO A 374 2.30 -30.59 5.09
CA PRO A 374 3.27 -29.54 5.23
C PRO A 374 4.10 -29.47 3.95
N LEU A 375 4.00 -28.36 3.20
CA LEU A 375 5.02 -28.02 2.22
C LEU A 375 6.09 -27.22 2.94
N LYS A 376 7.31 -27.74 2.93
CA LYS A 376 8.48 -27.00 3.40
C LYS A 376 8.76 -25.90 2.39
N HIS A 377 8.47 -24.66 2.78
CA HIS A 377 8.74 -23.48 1.97
C HIS A 377 10.00 -22.81 2.52
N THR A 378 11.06 -22.77 1.72
CA THR A 378 12.26 -22.01 2.05
C THR A 378 12.06 -20.56 1.60
N LEU A 379 12.15 -19.63 2.54
CA LEU A 379 12.22 -18.21 2.27
C LEU A 379 13.70 -17.80 2.36
N ASN A 380 14.29 -17.45 1.22
CA ASN A 380 15.64 -16.91 1.20
C ASN A 380 15.55 -15.38 1.36
N VAL A 381 16.06 -14.87 2.48
CA VAL A 381 16.24 -13.44 2.71
C VAL A 381 17.70 -13.14 2.42
N VAL A 382 17.97 -12.57 1.26
CA VAL A 382 19.34 -12.25 0.85
C VAL A 382 19.65 -10.82 1.29
N GLY A 383 20.80 -10.64 1.94
CA GLY A 383 21.35 -9.34 2.31
C GLY A 383 21.86 -8.58 1.08
N LEU A 384 22.48 -7.43 1.27
CA LEU A 384 22.98 -6.65 0.13
C LEU A 384 24.00 -7.46 -0.70
N HIS A 385 23.66 -7.73 -1.96
CA HIS A 385 24.62 -8.05 -3.01
C HIS A 385 25.01 -6.74 -3.69
N ILE A 386 26.10 -6.10 -3.23
CA ILE A 386 26.73 -5.04 -4.03
C ILE A 386 27.68 -5.72 -5.01
N TYR A 387 27.20 -6.01 -6.22
CA TYR A 387 28.06 -6.35 -7.35
C TYR A 387 28.69 -5.06 -7.89
N PHE A 388 29.93 -4.77 -7.48
CA PHE A 388 30.86 -4.07 -8.36
C PHE A 388 31.51 -5.14 -9.24
N ASN A 389 31.40 -5.00 -10.56
CA ASN A 389 31.93 -5.89 -11.62
C ASN A 389 31.22 -7.23 -11.85
N ARG A 390 30.14 -7.20 -12.63
CA ARG A 390 30.03 -7.83 -13.97
C ARG A 390 28.62 -7.58 -14.54
N CYS A 391 28.59 -6.79 -15.60
CA CYS A 391 27.41 -6.42 -16.35
C CYS A 391 26.74 -7.64 -17.00
N SER A 392 25.42 -7.71 -16.91
CA SER A 392 24.57 -8.17 -18.00
C SER A 392 23.45 -7.14 -18.17
N SER A 393 23.70 -6.26 -19.13
CA SER A 393 22.94 -5.08 -19.54
C SER A 393 21.55 -5.39 -20.07
N PHE A 394 20.57 -4.52 -19.76
CA PHE A 394 19.50 -4.16 -20.69
C PHE A 394 19.23 -2.65 -20.60
N LEU A 395 19.61 -1.93 -21.67
CA LEU A 395 19.25 -0.54 -21.92
C LEU A 395 17.78 -0.46 -22.36
N ILE A 396 17.02 0.48 -21.80
CA ILE A 396 15.84 1.05 -22.46
C ILE A 396 16.22 2.47 -22.91
N HIS A 397 16.52 2.61 -24.20
CA HIS A 397 16.69 3.90 -24.88
C HIS A 397 15.30 4.49 -25.17
N ASN A 398 14.93 5.56 -24.45
CA ASN A 398 14.14 6.73 -24.90
C ASN A 398 13.46 7.45 -23.73
N LEU A 399 14.25 7.99 -22.80
CA LEU A 399 13.83 9.11 -21.96
C LEU A 399 15.09 9.94 -21.68
N ASN A 400 15.08 11.22 -22.06
CA ASN A 400 16.13 12.21 -21.73
C ASN A 400 16.14 12.48 -20.21
N VAL A 401 16.62 11.50 -19.43
CA VAL A 401 16.84 11.60 -17.99
C VAL A 401 18.35 11.43 -17.77
N LYS A 402 19.02 12.52 -17.39
CA LYS A 402 20.46 12.51 -17.12
C LYS A 402 20.77 11.60 -15.92
N PHE A 403 21.49 10.51 -16.24
CA PHE A 403 22.28 9.59 -15.41
C PHE A 403 21.59 8.97 -14.18
N LEU A 404 20.99 7.80 -14.43
CA LEU A 404 20.49 6.83 -13.45
C LEU A 404 21.47 5.65 -13.37
N LEU A 405 22.02 5.37 -12.20
CA LEU A 405 22.62 4.06 -11.89
C LEU A 405 21.49 3.16 -11.41
N ILE A 406 20.97 2.31 -12.31
CA ILE A 406 19.96 1.30 -12.01
C ILE A 406 20.68 0.01 -11.63
N ILE A 407 20.49 -0.46 -10.39
CA ILE A 407 20.80 -1.84 -10.01
C ILE A 407 19.47 -2.50 -9.62
N ASN A 408 19.02 -3.47 -10.42
CA ASN A 408 17.86 -4.33 -10.17
C ASN A 408 16.57 -3.65 -9.65
N GLY A 409 16.18 -2.51 -10.24
CA GLY A 409 14.85 -1.93 -10.00
C GLY A 409 14.61 -1.38 -8.59
N VAL A 410 15.66 -1.18 -7.79
CA VAL A 410 15.59 -0.51 -6.49
C VAL A 410 16.34 0.83 -6.59
N ARG A 411 15.64 1.90 -6.23
CA ARG A 411 16.21 3.25 -6.15
C ARG A 411 16.95 3.35 -4.82
N VAL A 412 18.28 3.37 -4.84
CA VAL A 412 19.08 3.67 -3.65
C VAL A 412 19.20 5.18 -3.53
N TYR A 413 18.71 5.76 -2.42
CA TYR A 413 18.84 7.19 -2.13
C TYR A 413 20.31 7.59 -2.06
N LYS A 414 20.61 8.82 -2.50
CA LYS A 414 21.94 9.45 -2.61
C LYS A 414 22.62 9.73 -1.25
N LEU A 415 22.22 9.06 -0.16
CA LEU A 415 22.74 9.30 1.19
C LEU A 415 23.70 8.21 1.71
N LEU A 416 23.91 7.11 0.96
CA LEU A 416 24.80 6.02 1.38
C LEU A 416 26.30 6.27 1.11
N LEU A 417 26.68 7.42 0.54
CA LEU A 417 28.07 7.72 0.20
C LEU A 417 28.91 8.33 1.35
N ASN A 418 28.33 8.65 2.51
CA ASN A 418 29.07 9.27 3.61
C ASN A 418 29.48 8.31 4.75
N LEU A 419 29.22 7.01 4.63
CA LEU A 419 29.64 6.01 5.63
C LEU A 419 31.06 5.45 5.41
N TYR A 420 31.80 5.95 4.41
CA TYR A 420 33.17 5.50 4.08
C TYR A 420 34.24 6.60 4.25
N LYS A 421 34.08 7.48 5.24
CA LYS A 421 35.17 8.39 5.67
C LYS A 421 35.62 8.25 7.12
N PHE A 422 35.04 7.33 7.88
CA PHE A 422 35.46 7.04 9.26
C PHE A 422 35.29 5.55 9.59
N LEU A 423 35.90 4.69 8.79
CA LEU A 423 36.44 3.36 9.09
C LEU A 423 37.55 3.12 8.06
#